data_AF-A0A847ZUC9-F1
#
_entry.id   AF-A0A847ZUC9-F1
#
_cell.length_a   1.000
_cell.length_b   1.000
_cell.length_c   1.000
_cell.angle_alpha   90.00
_cell.angle_beta   90.00
_cell.angle_gamma   90.00
#
_symmetry.space_group_name_H-M   'P 1'
#
loop_
_entity.id
_entity.type
_entity.pdbx_description
1 polymer ?
#
loop_
_entity_poly.entity_id
_entity_poly.type
_entity_poly.pdbx_seq_one_letter_code
_entity_poly.pdbx_strand_id
1 'polypeptide(L)'
;MTHPRLFLVAPDALSADALDVCAVAACTAGDCASILVPETVTAASVAKLQALGLAVIIRDCEPRLVHRLNADGIHIGRSAPVKTMRETLKTDVIGVFAATSRHIAMEAAETGADYVAFAQKSQKQGEPLL
;
A
#
# COMPACT_ATOMS: atom_id res chain seq x y z
N MET A 1 -8.93 18.15 -14.24
CA MET A 1 -8.30 16.81 -14.35
C MET A 1 -7.48 16.61 -13.09
N THR A 2 -7.70 15.53 -12.35
CA THR A 2 -6.87 15.18 -11.18
C THR A 2 -5.50 14.73 -11.70
N HIS A 3 -4.42 15.39 -11.27
CA HIS A 3 -3.07 14.94 -11.56
C HIS A 3 -2.74 13.72 -10.70
N PRO A 4 -1.87 12.81 -11.18
CA PRO A 4 -1.39 11.71 -10.35
C PRO A 4 -0.70 12.26 -9.09
N ARG A 5 -0.93 11.59 -7.96
CA ARG A 5 -0.34 11.87 -6.66
C ARG A 5 0.66 10.76 -6.30
N LEU A 6 1.62 11.06 -5.43
CA LEU A 6 2.68 10.13 -5.06
C LEU A 6 2.19 9.06 -4.08
N PHE A 7 2.55 7.81 -4.37
CA PHE A 7 2.44 6.67 -3.45
C PHE A 7 3.83 6.42 -2.83
N LEU A 8 3.99 6.67 -1.54
CA LEU A 8 5.24 6.50 -0.82
C LEU A 8 5.41 5.05 -0.36
N VAL A 9 6.65 4.58 -0.27
CA VAL A 9 6.97 3.25 0.27
C VAL A 9 8.05 3.41 1.34
N ALA A 10 7.69 3.13 2.59
CA ALA A 10 8.63 3.13 3.70
C ALA A 10 9.52 1.88 3.63
N PRO A 11 10.86 2.02 3.79
CA PRO A 11 11.75 0.89 4.00
C PRO A 11 11.44 0.17 5.33
N ASP A 12 11.52 -1.16 5.35
CA ASP A 12 11.17 -1.96 6.53
C ASP A 12 12.09 -1.69 7.75
N ALA A 13 13.34 -1.28 7.50
CA ALA A 13 14.35 -1.01 8.53
C ALA A 13 14.30 0.43 9.08
N LEU A 14 13.34 1.26 8.66
CA LEU A 14 13.25 2.65 9.08
C LEU A 14 12.67 2.75 10.51
N SER A 15 13.31 3.52 11.39
CA SER A 15 12.77 3.77 12.73
C SER A 15 11.49 4.64 12.66
N ALA A 16 10.66 4.57 13.69
CA ALA A 16 9.42 5.37 13.75
C ALA A 16 9.70 6.89 13.64
N ASP A 17 10.72 7.39 14.35
CA ASP A 17 11.10 8.81 14.27
C ASP A 17 11.58 9.20 12.87
N ALA A 18 12.37 8.35 12.23
CA ALA A 18 12.84 8.61 10.87
C ALA A 18 11.71 8.55 9.84
N LEU A 19 10.73 7.64 10.03
CA LEU A 19 9.53 7.56 9.20
C LEU A 19 8.73 8.87 9.24
N ASP A 20 8.49 9.39 10.44
CA ASP A 20 7.76 10.65 10.62
C ASP A 20 8.48 11.81 9.93
N VAL A 21 9.80 11.95 10.16
CA VAL A 21 10.62 13.01 9.54
C VAL A 21 10.61 12.90 8.01
N CYS A 22 10.79 11.70 7.46
CA CYS A 22 10.79 11.48 6.02
C CYS A 22 9.42 11.73 5.38
N ALA A 23 8.32 11.33 6.05
CA ALA A 23 6.97 11.56 5.55
C ALA A 23 6.63 13.05 5.47
N VAL A 24 6.99 13.83 6.49
CA VAL A 24 6.85 15.30 6.47
C VAL A 24 7.64 15.92 5.32
N ALA A 25 8.90 15.52 5.17
CA ALA A 25 9.75 16.03 4.09
C ALA A 25 9.19 15.70 2.70
N ALA A 26 8.71 14.47 2.51
CA ALA A 26 8.11 14.03 1.25
C ALA A 26 6.83 14.80 0.90
N CYS A 27 5.91 14.97 1.86
CA CYS A 27 4.65 15.70 1.67
C CYS A 27 4.87 17.21 1.48
N THR A 28 5.97 17.75 2.03
CA THR A 28 6.37 19.15 1.78
C THR A 28 6.93 19.32 0.37
N ALA A 29 7.66 18.32 -0.14
CA ALA A 29 8.32 18.38 -1.44
C ALA A 29 7.37 18.06 -2.61
N GLY A 30 6.28 17.34 -2.38
CA GLY A 30 5.35 16.95 -3.42
C GLY A 30 4.02 16.41 -2.90
N ASP A 31 3.05 16.32 -3.79
CA ASP A 31 1.70 15.89 -3.46
C ASP A 31 1.63 14.36 -3.28
N CYS A 32 1.60 13.92 -2.02
CA CYS A 32 1.56 12.52 -1.63
C CYS A 32 0.15 12.12 -1.19
N ALA A 33 -0.38 11.03 -1.75
CA ALA A 33 -1.72 10.53 -1.42
C ALA A 33 -1.71 9.41 -0.37
N SER A 34 -0.66 8.60 -0.37
CA SER A 34 -0.62 7.40 0.47
C SER A 34 0.81 6.97 0.79
N ILE A 35 0.93 6.14 1.82
CA ILE A 35 2.20 5.55 2.23
C ILE A 35 2.00 4.08 2.58
N LEU A 36 2.89 3.23 2.06
CA LEU A 36 3.01 1.82 2.43
C LEU A 36 4.03 1.65 3.54
N VAL A 37 3.60 1.12 4.68
CA VAL A 37 4.40 0.93 5.90
C VAL A 37 4.51 -0.56 6.28
N PRO A 38 5.56 -0.97 7.02
CA PRO A 38 5.67 -2.34 7.51
C PRO A 38 4.60 -2.65 8.57
N GLU A 39 4.32 -3.93 8.80
CA GLU A 39 3.39 -4.38 9.84
C GLU A 39 3.80 -4.02 11.28
N THR A 40 5.07 -3.66 11.48
CA THR A 40 5.62 -3.20 12.77
C THR A 40 5.24 -1.76 13.11
N VAL A 41 4.52 -1.05 12.21
CA VAL A 41 4.03 0.30 12.46
C VAL A 41 3.13 0.35 13.70
N THR A 42 3.21 1.45 14.43
CA THR A 42 2.39 1.67 15.64
C THR A 42 1.16 2.52 15.31
N ALA A 43 0.10 2.39 16.11
CA ALA A 43 -1.09 3.24 15.99
C ALA A 43 -0.75 4.75 16.10
N ALA A 44 0.27 5.11 16.89
CA ALA A 44 0.73 6.49 17.00
C ALA A 44 1.35 6.99 15.68
N SER A 45 2.16 6.17 15.02
CA SER A 45 2.73 6.49 13.70
C SER A 45 1.62 6.56 12.63
N VAL A 46 0.66 5.64 12.64
CA VAL A 46 -0.50 5.68 11.72
C VAL A 46 -1.23 7.02 11.84
N ALA A 47 -1.60 7.43 13.07
CA ALA A 47 -2.31 8.69 13.30
C ALA A 47 -1.51 9.92 12.85
N LYS A 48 -0.18 9.93 13.08
CA LYS A 48 0.69 11.02 12.62
C LYS A 48 0.76 11.10 11.09
N LEU A 49 0.89 9.97 10.41
CA LEU A 49 0.93 9.91 8.94
C LEU A 49 -0.41 10.35 8.33
N GLN A 50 -1.54 9.93 8.91
CA GLN A 50 -2.87 10.37 8.50
C GLN A 50 -3.07 11.88 8.70
N ALA A 51 -2.50 12.46 9.76
CA ALA A 51 -2.53 13.91 9.97
C ALA A 51 -1.78 14.71 8.88
N LEU A 52 -0.91 14.07 8.09
CA LEU A 52 -0.29 14.64 6.88
C LEU A 52 -1.18 14.52 5.63
N GLY A 53 -2.36 13.91 5.74
CA GLY A 53 -3.28 13.66 4.62
C GLY A 53 -2.93 12.42 3.80
N LEU A 54 -2.11 11.51 4.35
CA LEU A 54 -1.76 10.23 3.72
C LEU A 54 -2.75 9.14 4.12
N ALA A 55 -3.24 8.37 3.15
CA ALA A 55 -3.79 7.05 3.43
C ALA A 55 -2.65 6.09 3.83
N VAL A 56 -2.77 5.45 4.98
CA VAL A 56 -1.76 4.53 5.53
C VAL A 56 -2.14 3.09 5.19
N ILE A 57 -1.29 2.45 4.39
CA ILE A 57 -1.48 1.08 3.92
C ILE A 57 -0.41 0.19 4.56
N ILE A 58 -0.81 -0.94 5.14
CA ILE A 58 0.12 -1.86 5.81
C ILE A 58 0.55 -2.97 4.85
N ARG A 59 1.84 -3.26 4.77
CA ARG A 59 2.40 -4.33 3.94
C ARG A 59 2.18 -5.70 4.59
N ASP A 60 1.64 -6.65 3.82
CA ASP A 60 1.63 -8.09 4.08
C ASP A 60 1.28 -8.49 5.53
N CYS A 61 0.28 -7.82 6.13
CA CYS A 61 -0.11 -8.06 7.51
C CYS A 61 -1.36 -8.95 7.64
N GLU A 62 -1.71 -9.31 8.87
CA GLU A 62 -3.01 -9.91 9.17
C GLU A 62 -4.13 -8.85 9.00
N PRO A 63 -5.27 -9.14 8.32
CA PRO A 63 -6.27 -8.11 7.99
C PRO A 63 -6.88 -7.34 9.16
N ARG A 64 -7.07 -7.97 10.33
CA ARG A 64 -7.59 -7.31 11.54
C ARG A 64 -6.59 -6.33 12.14
N LEU A 65 -5.30 -6.41 11.76
CA LEU A 65 -4.31 -5.40 12.15
C LEU A 65 -4.68 -4.02 11.62
N VAL A 66 -5.22 -3.94 10.40
CA VAL A 66 -5.65 -2.68 9.77
C VAL A 66 -6.65 -1.94 10.67
N HIS A 67 -7.71 -2.63 11.08
CA HIS A 67 -8.70 -2.09 12.01
C HIS A 67 -8.09 -1.78 13.39
N ARG A 68 -7.23 -2.66 13.92
CA ARG A 68 -6.62 -2.47 15.24
C ARG A 68 -5.76 -1.22 15.31
N LEU A 69 -5.09 -0.87 14.22
CA LEU A 69 -4.23 0.31 14.13
C LEU A 69 -4.94 1.53 13.53
N ASN A 70 -6.22 1.41 13.16
CA ASN A 70 -6.97 2.42 12.40
C ASN A 70 -6.26 2.86 11.11
N ALA A 71 -5.59 1.92 10.43
CA ALA A 71 -5.01 2.17 9.11
C ALA A 71 -6.09 2.11 8.02
N ASP A 72 -5.76 2.62 6.83
CA ASP A 72 -6.72 2.79 5.73
C ASP A 72 -6.78 1.59 4.78
N GLY A 73 -5.84 0.65 4.91
CA GLY A 73 -5.85 -0.55 4.08
C GLY A 73 -4.62 -1.44 4.21
N ILE A 74 -4.57 -2.43 3.32
CA ILE A 74 -3.51 -3.42 3.22
C ILE A 74 -2.94 -3.49 1.80
N HIS A 75 -1.65 -3.80 1.69
CA HIS A 75 -1.00 -4.14 0.43
C HIS A 75 -0.42 -5.55 0.53
N ILE A 76 -0.83 -6.43 -0.38
CA ILE A 76 -0.52 -7.87 -0.32
C ILE A 76 0.19 -8.37 -1.58
N GLY A 77 1.00 -9.41 -1.40
CA GLY A 77 1.63 -10.13 -2.52
C GLY A 77 0.65 -10.97 -3.38
N ARG A 78 1.16 -11.42 -4.53
CA ARG A 78 0.47 -12.22 -5.59
C ARG A 78 -0.43 -13.36 -5.10
N SER A 79 -0.14 -13.98 -3.97
CA SER A 79 -0.77 -15.24 -3.53
C SER A 79 -1.87 -15.09 -2.48
N ALA A 80 -2.19 -13.87 -2.06
CA ALA A 80 -3.16 -13.65 -0.99
C ALA A 80 -4.61 -13.61 -1.52
N PRO A 81 -5.58 -14.24 -0.82
CA PRO A 81 -6.96 -14.32 -1.27
C PRO A 81 -7.70 -13.00 -1.05
N VAL A 82 -7.68 -12.11 -2.05
CA VAL A 82 -8.33 -10.78 -2.04
C VAL A 82 -9.80 -10.87 -1.58
N LYS A 83 -10.56 -11.85 -2.09
CA LYS A 83 -11.97 -12.05 -1.73
C LYS A 83 -12.16 -12.24 -0.21
N THR A 84 -11.34 -13.11 0.40
CA THR A 84 -11.39 -13.37 1.84
C THR A 84 -10.95 -12.15 2.64
N MET A 85 -9.98 -11.39 2.14
CA MET A 85 -9.58 -10.14 2.79
C MET A 85 -10.68 -9.08 2.73
N ARG A 86 -11.39 -8.96 1.60
CA ARG A 86 -12.53 -8.06 1.44
C ARG A 86 -13.64 -8.33 2.45
N GLU A 87 -13.92 -9.60 2.76
CA GLU A 87 -14.90 -9.97 3.79
C GLU A 87 -14.51 -9.44 5.17
N THR A 88 -13.20 -9.39 5.48
CA THR A 88 -12.71 -8.87 6.77
C THR A 88 -12.62 -7.36 6.78
N LEU A 89 -11.99 -6.76 5.76
CA LEU A 89 -11.66 -5.33 5.65
C LEU A 89 -12.85 -4.46 5.23
N LYS A 90 -13.91 -5.07 4.67
CA LYS A 90 -15.13 -4.39 4.24
C LYS A 90 -14.86 -3.25 3.26
N THR A 91 -14.72 -2.03 3.75
CA THR A 91 -14.57 -0.80 2.96
C THR A 91 -13.12 -0.33 2.86
N ASP A 92 -12.20 -0.90 3.65
CA ASP A 92 -10.80 -0.48 3.65
C ASP A 92 -10.09 -0.90 2.36
N VAL A 93 -9.00 -0.21 2.04
CA VAL A 93 -8.29 -0.34 0.76
C VAL A 93 -7.53 -1.67 0.70
N ILE A 94 -7.60 -2.36 -0.43
CA ILE A 94 -6.84 -3.58 -0.73
C ILE A 94 -6.02 -3.36 -1.99
N GLY A 95 -4.70 -3.31 -1.81
CA GLY A 95 -3.73 -3.26 -2.90
C GLY A 95 -3.07 -4.60 -3.16
N VAL A 96 -2.82 -4.95 -4.42
CA VAL A 96 -2.08 -6.18 -4.78
C VAL A 96 -0.81 -5.87 -5.54
N PHE A 97 0.32 -6.46 -5.14
CA PHE A 97 1.55 -6.42 -5.90
C PHE A 97 1.54 -7.49 -7.01
N ALA A 98 1.30 -7.07 -8.25
CA ALA A 98 1.26 -7.92 -9.43
C ALA A 98 2.65 -8.15 -10.07
N ALA A 99 3.70 -7.53 -9.51
CA ALA A 99 5.06 -7.55 -10.05
C ALA A 99 5.11 -7.13 -11.54
N THR A 100 5.23 -8.09 -12.47
CA THR A 100 5.27 -7.83 -13.91
C THR A 100 4.11 -8.48 -14.69
N SER A 101 3.15 -9.12 -14.02
CA SER A 101 2.10 -9.89 -14.69
C SER A 101 0.78 -9.12 -14.77
N ARG A 102 0.31 -8.90 -16.00
CA ARG A 102 -1.05 -8.39 -16.24
C ARG A 102 -2.13 -9.36 -15.79
N HIS A 103 -1.92 -10.67 -15.99
CA HIS A 103 -2.89 -11.67 -15.60
C HIS A 103 -3.19 -11.63 -14.11
N ILE A 104 -2.17 -11.57 -13.25
CA ILE A 104 -2.35 -11.40 -11.79
C ILE A 104 -3.10 -10.10 -11.49
N ALA A 105 -2.75 -9.01 -12.17
CA ALA A 105 -3.41 -7.73 -11.95
C ALA A 105 -4.89 -7.77 -12.33
N MET A 106 -5.25 -8.45 -13.42
CA MET A 106 -6.63 -8.65 -13.86
C MET A 106 -7.40 -9.50 -12.86
N GLU A 107 -6.85 -10.65 -12.44
CA GLU A 107 -7.48 -11.50 -11.42
C GLU A 107 -7.69 -10.77 -10.09
N ALA A 108 -6.68 -10.00 -9.64
CA ALA A 108 -6.77 -9.20 -8.43
C ALA A 108 -7.88 -8.13 -8.53
N ALA A 109 -7.97 -7.44 -9.67
CA ALA A 109 -9.02 -6.45 -9.90
C ALA A 109 -10.41 -7.11 -9.93
N GLU A 110 -10.57 -8.22 -10.64
CA GLU A 110 -11.84 -8.97 -10.72
C GLU A 110 -12.29 -9.50 -9.36
N THR A 111 -11.35 -9.80 -8.46
CA THR A 111 -11.64 -10.29 -7.10
C THR A 111 -11.83 -9.17 -6.07
N GLY A 112 -11.72 -7.90 -6.48
CA GLY A 112 -12.07 -6.74 -5.65
C GLY A 112 -10.91 -5.99 -5.00
N ALA A 113 -9.70 -6.09 -5.57
CA ALA A 113 -8.60 -5.19 -5.22
C ALA A 113 -8.90 -3.77 -5.71
N ASP A 114 -8.62 -2.77 -4.88
CA ASP A 114 -8.84 -1.36 -5.19
C ASP A 114 -7.70 -0.77 -6.04
N TYR A 115 -6.50 -1.35 -5.93
CA TYR A 115 -5.39 -1.02 -6.81
C TYR A 115 -4.44 -2.20 -7.01
N VAL A 116 -3.65 -2.11 -8.07
CA VAL A 116 -2.58 -3.05 -8.39
C VAL A 116 -1.26 -2.30 -8.56
N ALA A 117 -0.17 -2.87 -8.09
CA ALA A 117 1.17 -2.30 -8.21
C ALA A 117 2.05 -3.20 -9.07
N PHE A 118 2.80 -2.57 -9.96
CA PHE A 118 3.80 -3.23 -10.80
C PHE A 118 5.21 -2.77 -10.42
N ALA A 119 6.21 -3.64 -10.60
CA ALA A 119 7.62 -3.27 -10.49
C ALA A 119 8.41 -3.79 -11.70
N GLN A 120 8.96 -2.86 -12.46
CA GLN A 120 9.70 -3.17 -13.69
C GLN A 120 11.18 -3.52 -13.47
N LYS A 121 11.69 -3.50 -12.22
CA LYS A 121 13.12 -3.76 -11.94
C LYS A 121 13.61 -5.17 -12.33
N SER A 122 12.72 -6.04 -12.83
CA SER A 122 13.02 -7.46 -13.10
C SER A 122 12.39 -8.02 -14.37
N GLN A 123 12.06 -7.23 -15.41
CA GLN A 123 11.63 -7.83 -16.68
C GLN A 123 12.78 -8.62 -17.33
N LYS A 124 12.85 -9.93 -17.04
CA LYS A 124 13.55 -10.93 -17.86
C LYS A 124 12.57 -11.82 -18.64
N GLN A 125 11.33 -11.96 -18.17
CA GLN A 125 10.22 -12.70 -18.82
C GLN A 125 8.86 -12.18 -18.31
N GLY A 126 7.87 -12.16 -19.22
CA GLY A 126 6.51 -11.64 -19.02
C GLY A 126 6.09 -10.73 -20.18
N GLU A 127 4.80 -10.68 -20.52
CA GLU A 127 4.30 -9.79 -21.59
C GLU A 127 4.68 -8.34 -21.27
N PRO A 128 5.28 -7.60 -22.21
CA PRO A 128 5.79 -6.27 -21.95
C PRO A 128 4.61 -5.36 -21.60
N LEU A 129 4.74 -4.54 -20.54
CA LEU A 129 3.67 -3.64 -20.08
C LEU A 129 3.29 -2.55 -21.12
N LEU A 130 3.99 -2.53 -22.26
CA LEU A 130 3.67 -1.87 -23.52
C LEU A 130 4.12 -2.77 -24.69
#